data_AF-A0A7K1B0U3-F1
#
_entry.id   AF-A0A7K1B0U3-F1
#
_cell.length_a   1.000
_cell.length_b   1.000
_cell.length_c   1.000
_cell.angle_alpha   90.00
_cell.angle_beta   90.00
_cell.angle_gamma   90.00
#
_symmetry.space_group_name_H-M   'P 1'
#
loop_
_entity.id
_entity.type
_entity.pdbx_description
1 polymer ?
#
loop_
_entity_poly.entity_id
_entity_poly.type
_entity_poly.pdbx_seq_one_letter_code
_entity_poly.pdbx_strand_id
1 'polypeptide(L)'
;MATRPVDPRPVDDADQVDDVGLRPKRLAEFVGQKELKEHLTIVLEAAKKRSQPADHLLLAGPPGLGKTSMAGIVAAEMGVHLHITSGPALERAGDLAAILTKLEEGDVLFIDEIHRLSRAVEEILYPAMEDFQLDIVVGKGPAASSIRLTLPRFTLVGATTRTGMITGPLRDRFGLVARLDYYTDDELEAIVVRAAGILKVDIQTEGAWEIARRSRGTPRIANRLLRRVRDYAEVRGDGTISEATAKRGLALFGVDELGLDKVDRAILTAICHQFNGGPVGLSTVAISVGEQPETVEDMYEPFLIQQGMIARTPRGRVAMPAAWAHLGLPVPPERGGSPSLFD
;
A
#
# COMPACT_ATOMS: atom_id res chain seq x y z
N MET A 1 12.87 3.60 41.89
CA MET A 1 11.74 3.22 41.03
C MET A 1 12.16 3.43 39.59
N ALA A 2 12.54 2.36 38.90
CA ALA A 2 13.04 2.43 37.52
C ALA A 2 11.86 2.64 36.56
N THR A 3 11.92 3.72 35.78
CA THR A 3 11.00 4.03 34.69
C THR A 3 11.15 2.98 33.58
N ARG A 4 10.09 2.20 33.35
CA ARG A 4 9.98 1.26 32.23
C ARG A 4 10.08 2.05 30.90
N PRO A 5 10.87 1.58 29.92
CA PRO A 5 10.80 2.12 28.57
C PRO A 5 9.42 1.84 27.98
N VAL A 6 8.82 2.84 27.36
CA VAL A 6 7.57 2.71 26.61
C VAL A 6 7.86 1.86 25.38
N ASP A 7 7.22 0.70 25.32
CA ASP A 7 7.28 -0.28 24.24
C ASP A 7 6.78 0.36 22.92
N PRO A 8 7.59 0.43 21.84
CA PRO A 8 7.13 0.91 20.55
C PRO A 8 6.32 -0.20 19.89
N ARG A 9 5.01 -0.21 20.14
CA ARG A 9 4.10 -1.11 19.41
C ARG A 9 4.16 -0.76 17.91
N PRO A 10 4.24 -1.76 17.03
CA PRO A 10 4.10 -1.55 15.58
C PRO A 10 2.72 -0.93 15.32
N VAL A 11 2.70 0.10 14.47
CA VAL A 11 1.56 1.02 14.27
C VAL A 11 0.46 0.43 13.36
N ASP A 12 0.53 -0.84 12.98
CA ASP A 12 -0.18 -1.32 11.77
C ASP A 12 -1.60 -1.89 11.95
N ASP A 13 -2.03 -2.30 13.14
CA ASP A 13 -3.37 -2.91 13.31
C ASP A 13 -4.44 -1.94 13.85
N ALA A 14 -4.07 -0.99 14.72
CA ALA A 14 -5.04 -0.05 15.29
C ALA A 14 -5.46 1.05 14.30
N ASP A 15 -4.56 1.50 13.43
CA ASP A 15 -4.82 2.58 12.45
C ASP A 15 -5.72 2.13 11.28
N GLN A 16 -5.89 0.82 11.05
CA GLN A 16 -6.74 0.31 9.97
C GLN A 16 -8.24 0.45 10.26
N VAL A 17 -8.63 0.42 11.53
CA VAL A 17 -10.04 0.45 11.97
C VAL A 17 -10.62 1.87 11.87
N ASP A 18 -9.81 2.89 12.15
CA ASP A 18 -10.26 4.30 12.16
C ASP A 18 -10.41 4.93 10.77
N ASP A 19 -9.88 4.28 9.72
CA ASP A 19 -9.91 4.84 8.36
C ASP A 19 -11.17 4.46 7.55
N VAL A 20 -12.03 3.57 8.08
CA VAL A 20 -13.20 3.01 7.36
C VAL A 20 -14.17 4.12 6.90
N GLY A 21 -14.36 5.17 7.70
CA GLY A 21 -15.23 6.29 7.37
C GLY A 21 -14.71 7.21 6.26
N LEU A 22 -13.39 7.24 6.04
CA LEU A 22 -12.76 8.13 5.06
C LEU A 22 -12.59 7.50 3.68
N ARG A 23 -12.69 6.18 3.58
CA ARG A 23 -12.52 5.47 2.30
C ARG A 23 -13.63 5.86 1.32
N PRO A 24 -13.30 6.15 0.05
CA PRO A 24 -14.30 6.40 -0.98
C PRO A 24 -15.14 5.14 -1.22
N LYS A 25 -16.46 5.32 -1.36
CA LYS A 25 -17.40 4.21 -1.57
C LYS A 25 -17.81 4.02 -3.02
N ARG A 26 -17.63 5.05 -3.84
CA ARG A 26 -18.00 5.10 -5.26
C ARG A 26 -16.82 5.60 -6.08
N LEU A 27 -16.81 5.25 -7.36
CA LEU A 27 -15.73 5.66 -8.27
C LEU A 27 -15.67 7.20 -8.43
N ALA A 28 -16.84 7.86 -8.35
CA ALA A 28 -16.94 9.32 -8.35
C ALA A 28 -16.23 9.99 -7.17
N GLU A 29 -16.19 9.33 -6.00
CA GLU A 29 -15.52 9.85 -4.79
C GLU A 29 -14.02 9.56 -4.77
N PHE A 30 -13.55 8.66 -5.64
CA PHE A 30 -12.14 8.29 -5.71
C PHE A 30 -11.37 9.41 -6.42
N VAL A 31 -10.55 10.15 -5.68
CA VAL A 31 -9.73 11.24 -6.22
C VAL A 31 -8.55 10.67 -7.02
N GLY A 32 -8.10 11.37 -8.06
CA GLY A 32 -6.96 10.98 -8.89
C GLY A 32 -7.17 9.69 -9.68
N GLN A 33 -6.06 9.06 -10.10
CA GLN A 33 -6.05 7.79 -10.86
C GLN A 33 -6.97 7.81 -12.10
N LYS A 34 -6.93 8.91 -12.87
CA LYS A 34 -7.91 9.20 -13.94
C LYS A 34 -8.05 8.08 -14.97
N GLU A 35 -6.93 7.57 -15.48
CA GLU A 35 -6.91 6.49 -16.46
C GLU A 35 -7.54 5.20 -15.91
N LEU A 36 -7.14 4.79 -14.71
CA LEU A 36 -7.73 3.61 -14.04
C LEU A 36 -9.24 3.77 -13.82
N LYS A 37 -9.69 4.96 -13.42
CA LYS A 37 -11.12 5.24 -13.25
C LYS A 37 -11.87 5.13 -14.57
N GLU A 38 -11.32 5.65 -15.66
CA GLU A 38 -11.95 5.56 -16.98
C GLU A 38 -12.07 4.11 -17.45
N HIS A 39 -10.98 3.33 -17.33
CA HIS A 39 -10.99 1.91 -17.66
C HIS A 39 -12.00 1.12 -16.81
N LEU A 40 -12.02 1.34 -15.48
CA LEU A 40 -12.98 0.67 -14.60
C LEU A 40 -14.42 1.08 -14.91
N THR A 41 -14.67 2.35 -15.25
CA THR A 41 -16.02 2.80 -15.64
C THR A 41 -16.52 1.97 -16.83
N ILE A 42 -15.71 1.84 -17.88
CA ILE A 42 -16.07 1.09 -19.09
C ILE A 42 -16.31 -0.39 -18.77
N VAL A 43 -15.37 -1.03 -18.05
CA VAL A 43 -15.43 -2.46 -17.73
C VAL A 43 -16.65 -2.78 -16.86
N LEU A 44 -16.89 -2.00 -15.80
CA LEU A 44 -18.00 -2.23 -14.88
C LEU A 44 -19.35 -1.94 -15.55
N GLU A 45 -19.47 -0.88 -16.34
CA GLU A 45 -20.71 -0.60 -17.07
C GLU A 45 -21.03 -1.68 -18.12
N ALA A 46 -20.03 -2.19 -18.83
CA ALA A 46 -20.20 -3.26 -19.79
C ALA A 46 -20.65 -4.56 -19.11
N ALA A 47 -20.06 -4.91 -17.97
CA ALA A 47 -20.44 -6.07 -17.17
C ALA A 47 -21.90 -5.96 -16.68
N LYS A 48 -22.29 -4.80 -16.12
CA LYS A 48 -23.67 -4.53 -15.69
C LYS A 48 -24.68 -4.67 -16.83
N LYS A 49 -24.38 -4.09 -18.01
CA LYS A 49 -25.27 -4.17 -19.20
C LYS A 49 -25.49 -5.60 -19.69
N ARG A 50 -24.53 -6.49 -19.44
CA ARG A 50 -24.58 -7.91 -19.81
C ARG A 50 -25.10 -8.81 -18.69
N SER A 51 -25.40 -8.25 -17.51
CA SER A 51 -25.76 -9.02 -16.32
C SER A 51 -24.77 -10.13 -15.99
N GLN A 52 -23.47 -9.82 -16.10
CA GLN A 52 -22.38 -10.76 -15.80
C GLN A 52 -21.39 -10.12 -14.81
N PRO A 53 -20.59 -10.93 -14.07
CA PRO A 53 -19.50 -10.41 -13.26
C PRO A 53 -18.49 -9.63 -14.11
N ALA A 54 -17.77 -8.71 -13.48
CA ALA A 54 -16.66 -8.02 -14.12
C ALA A 54 -15.47 -8.97 -14.30
N ASP A 55 -14.64 -8.69 -15.30
CA ASP A 55 -13.38 -9.43 -15.48
C ASP A 55 -12.50 -9.28 -14.25
N HIS A 56 -11.65 -10.28 -13.99
CA HIS A 56 -10.71 -10.24 -12.88
C HIS A 56 -9.74 -9.05 -13.01
N LEU A 57 -9.44 -8.40 -11.88
CA LEU A 57 -8.63 -7.20 -11.79
C LEU A 57 -7.36 -7.43 -10.96
N LEU A 58 -6.21 -7.01 -11.47
CA LEU A 58 -4.95 -6.95 -10.70
C LEU A 58 -4.56 -5.50 -10.47
N LEU A 59 -4.49 -5.09 -9.20
CA LEU A 59 -4.07 -3.77 -8.75
C LEU A 59 -2.64 -3.82 -8.21
N ALA A 60 -1.72 -3.18 -8.90
CA ALA A 60 -0.34 -3.07 -8.49
C ALA A 60 -0.01 -1.66 -7.99
N GLY A 61 0.86 -1.53 -6.99
CA GLY A 61 1.40 -0.23 -6.60
C GLY A 61 1.79 -0.17 -5.13
N PRO A 62 2.51 0.90 -4.71
CA PRO A 62 2.91 1.13 -3.33
C PRO A 62 1.79 0.96 -2.29
N PRO A 63 2.12 0.68 -1.02
CA PRO A 63 1.14 0.62 0.05
C PRO A 63 0.45 1.98 0.24
N GLY A 64 -0.82 1.95 0.67
CA GLY A 64 -1.56 3.17 1.01
C GLY A 64 -2.17 3.97 -0.16
N LEU A 65 -1.98 3.53 -1.41
CA LEU A 65 -2.53 4.23 -2.61
C LEU A 65 -4.03 3.97 -2.89
N GLY A 66 -4.68 3.10 -2.12
CA GLY A 66 -6.12 2.86 -2.23
C GLY A 66 -6.54 1.56 -2.91
N LYS A 67 -5.64 0.59 -3.11
CA LYS A 67 -5.96 -0.73 -3.72
C LYS A 67 -7.18 -1.42 -3.08
N THR A 68 -7.19 -1.54 -1.75
CA THR A 68 -8.33 -2.10 -0.99
C THR A 68 -9.61 -1.27 -1.14
N SER A 69 -9.48 0.05 -1.23
CA SER A 69 -10.65 0.93 -1.45
C SER A 69 -11.22 0.73 -2.85
N MET A 70 -10.37 0.54 -3.86
CA MET A 70 -10.77 0.26 -5.22
C MET A 70 -11.52 -1.08 -5.34
N ALA A 71 -11.06 -2.12 -4.64
CA ALA A 71 -11.79 -3.39 -4.58
C ALA A 71 -13.20 -3.22 -3.97
N GLY A 72 -13.31 -2.42 -2.91
CA GLY A 72 -14.61 -2.06 -2.33
C GLY A 72 -15.51 -1.26 -3.26
N ILE A 73 -14.93 -0.35 -4.06
CA ILE A 73 -15.67 0.37 -5.09
C ILE A 73 -16.15 -0.58 -6.19
N VAL A 74 -15.33 -1.52 -6.64
CA VAL A 74 -15.76 -2.52 -7.65
C VAL A 74 -16.98 -3.28 -7.14
N ALA A 75 -16.94 -3.79 -5.91
CA ALA A 75 -18.08 -4.48 -5.30
C ALA A 75 -19.31 -3.57 -5.17
N ALA A 76 -19.13 -2.34 -4.68
CA ALA A 76 -20.21 -1.38 -4.50
C ALA A 76 -20.87 -0.97 -5.83
N GLU A 77 -20.07 -0.75 -6.88
CA GLU A 77 -20.54 -0.44 -8.21
C GLU A 77 -21.35 -1.61 -8.78
N MET A 78 -20.85 -2.84 -8.66
CA MET A 78 -21.56 -4.03 -9.13
C MET A 78 -22.76 -4.43 -8.26
N GLY A 79 -22.89 -3.88 -7.05
CA GLY A 79 -24.00 -4.15 -6.15
C GLY A 79 -23.93 -5.54 -5.49
N VAL A 80 -22.72 -6.03 -5.26
CA VAL A 80 -22.42 -7.40 -4.79
C VAL A 80 -21.60 -7.38 -3.50
N HIS A 81 -21.42 -8.55 -2.86
CA HIS A 81 -20.64 -8.63 -1.63
C HIS A 81 -19.14 -8.61 -1.91
N LEU A 82 -18.39 -8.08 -0.94
CA LEU A 82 -16.93 -8.08 -0.94
C LEU A 82 -16.41 -9.06 0.11
N HIS A 83 -15.65 -10.05 -0.32
CA HIS A 83 -14.94 -10.99 0.54
C HIS A 83 -13.46 -10.62 0.55
N ILE A 84 -12.92 -10.26 1.72
CA ILE A 84 -11.52 -9.81 1.86
C ILE A 84 -10.68 -10.93 2.46
N THR A 85 -9.53 -11.18 1.86
CA THR A 85 -8.46 -12.03 2.41
C THR A 85 -7.08 -11.50 1.98
N SER A 86 -6.01 -12.18 2.36
CA SER A 86 -4.65 -11.87 1.94
C SER A 86 -3.90 -13.13 1.54
N GLY A 87 -2.89 -12.99 0.67
CA GLY A 87 -2.02 -14.08 0.26
C GLY A 87 -1.42 -14.84 1.46
N PRO A 88 -0.84 -14.16 2.46
CA PRO A 88 -0.30 -14.82 3.66
C PRO A 88 -1.35 -15.55 4.49
N ALA A 89 -2.61 -15.09 4.49
CA ALA A 89 -3.68 -15.77 5.21
C ALA A 89 -4.13 -17.08 4.53
N LEU A 90 -3.74 -17.30 3.27
CA LEU A 90 -4.07 -18.50 2.50
C LEU A 90 -2.87 -19.44 2.44
N GLU A 91 -2.62 -20.13 3.55
CA GLU A 91 -1.49 -21.06 3.66
C GLU A 91 -1.75 -22.36 2.89
N ARG A 92 -3.00 -22.84 2.90
CA ARG A 92 -3.37 -24.17 2.38
C ARG A 92 -4.53 -24.09 1.40
N ALA A 93 -4.58 -25.11 0.53
CA ALA A 93 -5.69 -25.36 -0.39
C ALA A 93 -7.08 -25.22 0.24
N GLY A 94 -7.24 -25.75 1.46
CA GLY A 94 -8.51 -25.72 2.19
C GLY A 94 -8.97 -24.32 2.57
N ASP A 95 -8.04 -23.39 2.82
CA ASP A 95 -8.37 -22.03 3.23
C ASP A 95 -9.01 -21.26 2.06
N LEU A 96 -8.43 -21.39 0.86
CA LEU A 96 -9.00 -20.82 -0.36
C LEU A 96 -10.33 -21.49 -0.71
N ALA A 97 -10.41 -22.82 -0.63
CA ALA A 97 -11.63 -23.57 -0.88
C ALA A 97 -12.79 -23.12 0.02
N ALA A 98 -12.51 -22.86 1.31
CA ALA A 98 -13.52 -22.42 2.27
C ALA A 98 -14.06 -21.01 1.98
N ILE A 99 -13.30 -20.17 1.27
CA ILE A 99 -13.76 -18.84 0.82
C ILE A 99 -14.53 -18.97 -0.49
N LEU A 100 -13.97 -19.66 -1.48
CA LEU A 100 -14.59 -19.82 -2.81
C LEU A 100 -15.97 -20.47 -2.73
N THR A 101 -16.16 -21.43 -1.83
CA THR A 101 -17.45 -22.12 -1.63
C THR A 101 -18.52 -21.26 -0.93
N LYS A 102 -18.16 -20.11 -0.37
CA LYS A 102 -19.10 -19.15 0.25
C LYS A 102 -19.48 -17.99 -0.67
N LEU A 103 -18.83 -17.85 -1.81
CA LEU A 103 -19.13 -16.79 -2.76
C LEU A 103 -20.54 -16.97 -3.31
N GLU A 104 -21.22 -15.86 -3.58
CA GLU A 104 -22.44 -15.81 -4.36
C GLU A 104 -22.15 -15.33 -5.80
N GLU A 105 -23.12 -15.48 -6.70
CA GLU A 105 -22.97 -15.06 -8.10
C GLU A 105 -22.69 -13.55 -8.20
N GLY A 106 -21.57 -13.20 -8.83
CA GLY A 106 -21.12 -11.83 -9.02
C GLY A 106 -20.25 -11.28 -7.89
N ASP A 107 -20.11 -11.98 -6.77
CA ASP A 107 -19.33 -11.48 -5.63
C ASP A 107 -17.89 -11.15 -5.99
N VAL A 108 -17.31 -10.22 -5.23
CA VAL A 108 -15.91 -9.83 -5.36
C VAL A 108 -15.08 -10.54 -4.30
N LEU A 109 -14.09 -11.32 -4.74
CA LEU A 109 -13.04 -11.85 -3.87
C LEU A 109 -11.80 -10.96 -3.97
N PHE A 110 -11.46 -10.27 -2.90
CA PHE A 110 -10.25 -9.46 -2.81
C PHE A 110 -9.13 -10.21 -2.09
N ILE A 111 -7.98 -10.39 -2.76
CA ILE A 111 -6.77 -10.98 -2.17
C ILE A 111 -5.67 -9.92 -2.16
N ASP A 112 -5.38 -9.36 -0.98
CA ASP A 112 -4.23 -8.48 -0.81
C ASP A 112 -2.93 -9.28 -0.75
N GLU A 113 -1.81 -8.67 -1.13
CA GLU A 113 -0.51 -9.35 -1.25
C GLU A 113 -0.59 -10.68 -2.02
N ILE A 114 -1.33 -10.71 -3.13
CA ILE A 114 -1.58 -11.93 -3.91
C ILE A 114 -0.28 -12.62 -4.39
N HIS A 115 0.81 -11.87 -4.49
CA HIS A 115 2.15 -12.38 -4.80
C HIS A 115 2.75 -13.29 -3.71
N ARG A 116 2.14 -13.36 -2.52
CA ARG A 116 2.55 -14.20 -1.39
C ARG A 116 1.76 -15.50 -1.29
N LEU A 117 0.87 -15.77 -2.24
CA LEU A 117 0.20 -17.07 -2.31
C LEU A 117 1.25 -18.19 -2.42
N SER A 118 1.02 -19.27 -1.70
CA SER A 118 1.82 -20.47 -1.92
C SER A 118 1.50 -21.04 -3.30
N ARG A 119 2.49 -21.66 -3.94
CA ARG A 119 2.31 -22.30 -5.26
C ARG A 119 1.13 -23.27 -5.28
N ALA A 120 0.91 -24.02 -4.20
CA ALA A 120 -0.21 -24.95 -4.09
C ALA A 120 -1.57 -24.24 -4.10
N VAL A 121 -1.69 -23.08 -3.46
CA VAL A 121 -2.93 -22.29 -3.48
C VAL A 121 -3.11 -21.59 -4.82
N GLU A 122 -2.03 -21.09 -5.41
CA GLU A 122 -2.04 -20.47 -6.74
C GLU A 122 -2.51 -21.45 -7.83
N GLU A 123 -2.02 -22.69 -7.82
CA GLU A 123 -2.44 -23.75 -8.76
C GLU A 123 -3.93 -24.10 -8.64
N ILE A 124 -4.51 -23.97 -7.44
CA ILE A 124 -5.95 -24.18 -7.19
C ILE A 124 -6.78 -22.98 -7.64
N LEU A 125 -6.20 -21.77 -7.62
CA LEU A 125 -6.87 -20.56 -8.05
C LEU A 125 -7.08 -20.52 -9.57
N TYR A 126 -6.22 -21.15 -10.36
CA TYR A 126 -6.31 -21.11 -11.82
C TYR A 126 -7.64 -21.64 -12.38
N PRO A 127 -8.10 -22.87 -12.06
CA PRO A 127 -9.37 -23.37 -12.57
C PRO A 127 -10.57 -22.59 -12.00
N ALA A 128 -10.42 -22.01 -10.81
CA ALA A 128 -11.46 -21.17 -10.21
C ALA A 128 -11.65 -19.85 -10.99
N MET A 129 -10.56 -19.27 -11.51
CA MET A 129 -10.60 -18.07 -12.34
C MET A 129 -11.05 -18.35 -13.78
N GLU A 130 -10.60 -19.45 -14.38
CA GLU A 130 -10.83 -19.74 -15.80
C GLU A 130 -12.19 -20.40 -16.05
N ASP A 131 -12.49 -21.44 -15.27
CA ASP A 131 -13.61 -22.34 -15.53
C ASP A 131 -14.67 -22.30 -14.41
N PHE A 132 -14.45 -21.51 -13.36
CA PHE A 132 -15.27 -21.48 -12.15
C PHE A 132 -15.44 -22.88 -11.54
N GLN A 133 -14.34 -23.62 -11.47
CA GLN A 133 -14.29 -24.98 -10.93
C GLN A 133 -13.26 -25.09 -9.81
N LEU A 134 -13.54 -25.96 -8.85
CA LEU A 134 -12.65 -26.27 -7.74
C LEU A 134 -12.52 -27.78 -7.59
N ASP A 135 -11.29 -28.29 -7.76
CA ASP A 135 -10.99 -29.71 -7.56
C ASP A 135 -10.52 -29.94 -6.11
N ILE A 136 -11.28 -30.73 -5.34
CA ILE A 136 -10.97 -31.07 -3.95
C ILE A 136 -10.62 -32.56 -3.86
N VAL A 137 -9.43 -32.86 -3.35
CA VAL A 137 -9.03 -34.23 -3.03
C VAL A 137 -9.62 -34.63 -1.68
N VAL A 138 -10.49 -35.64 -1.70
CA VAL A 138 -11.13 -36.20 -0.49
C VAL A 138 -10.54 -37.59 -0.21
N GLY A 139 -10.10 -37.82 1.02
CA GLY A 139 -9.49 -39.07 1.47
C GLY A 139 -7.96 -38.99 1.62
N LYS A 140 -7.32 -40.12 1.96
CA LYS A 140 -5.85 -40.24 2.11
C LYS A 140 -5.35 -41.49 1.40
N GLY A 141 -4.15 -41.41 0.83
CA GLY A 141 -3.48 -42.54 0.20
C GLY A 141 -4.09 -42.95 -1.14
N PRO A 142 -3.89 -44.21 -1.58
CA PRO A 142 -4.36 -44.71 -2.88
C PRO A 142 -5.88 -44.68 -3.09
N ALA A 143 -6.65 -44.51 -2.01
CA ALA A 143 -8.11 -44.42 -2.04
C ALA A 143 -8.63 -42.97 -2.11
N ALA A 144 -7.75 -41.97 -2.21
CA ALA A 144 -8.15 -40.59 -2.36
C ALA A 144 -8.87 -40.38 -3.71
N SER A 145 -10.03 -39.73 -3.67
CA SER A 145 -10.85 -39.39 -4.85
C SER A 145 -10.90 -37.88 -5.02
N SER A 146 -10.76 -37.40 -6.25
CA SER A 146 -10.99 -35.99 -6.56
C SER A 146 -12.46 -35.72 -6.81
N ILE A 147 -13.03 -34.73 -6.13
CA ILE A 147 -14.39 -34.23 -6.35
C ILE A 147 -14.27 -32.84 -6.96
N ARG A 148 -14.92 -32.64 -8.10
CA ARG A 148 -15.00 -31.35 -8.78
C ARG A 148 -16.26 -30.62 -8.35
N LEU A 149 -16.10 -29.44 -7.76
CA LEU A 149 -17.18 -28.53 -7.40
C LEU A 149 -17.30 -27.42 -8.42
N THR A 150 -18.52 -27.07 -8.78
CA THR A 150 -18.83 -25.88 -9.58
C THR A 150 -18.96 -24.68 -8.63
N LEU A 151 -18.28 -23.59 -8.97
CA LEU A 151 -18.35 -22.32 -8.27
C LEU A 151 -19.33 -21.38 -8.97
N PRO A 152 -19.96 -20.44 -8.24
CA PRO A 152 -20.60 -19.31 -8.89
C PRO A 152 -19.56 -18.46 -9.61
N ARG A 153 -19.98 -17.73 -10.64
CA ARG A 153 -19.08 -16.79 -11.30
C ARG A 153 -18.83 -15.62 -10.36
N PHE A 154 -17.58 -15.23 -10.21
CA PHE A 154 -17.17 -14.17 -9.29
C PHE A 154 -16.11 -13.28 -9.94
N THR A 155 -15.82 -12.13 -9.34
CA THR A 155 -14.72 -11.25 -9.76
C THR A 155 -13.59 -11.33 -8.74
N LEU A 156 -12.45 -11.91 -9.13
CA LEU A 156 -11.21 -11.79 -8.35
C LEU A 156 -10.59 -10.40 -8.51
N VAL A 157 -10.29 -9.74 -7.40
CA VAL A 157 -9.45 -8.54 -7.35
C VAL A 157 -8.17 -8.87 -6.57
N GLY A 158 -7.05 -9.02 -7.27
CA GLY A 158 -5.73 -9.19 -6.65
C GLY A 158 -5.07 -7.85 -6.38
N ALA A 159 -4.38 -7.70 -5.25
CA ALA A 159 -3.53 -6.54 -4.98
C ALA A 159 -2.07 -6.93 -4.67
N THR A 160 -1.13 -6.12 -5.15
CA THR A 160 0.30 -6.34 -4.90
C THR A 160 1.09 -5.04 -4.80
N THR A 161 2.08 -4.99 -3.92
CA THR A 161 3.12 -3.95 -3.89
C THR A 161 4.31 -4.28 -4.80
N ARG A 162 4.40 -5.53 -5.28
CA ARG A 162 5.56 -6.08 -5.98
C ARG A 162 5.12 -6.72 -7.30
N THR A 163 4.88 -5.90 -8.33
CA THR A 163 4.40 -6.36 -9.65
C THR A 163 5.31 -7.43 -10.26
N GLY A 164 6.63 -7.32 -10.05
CA GLY A 164 7.61 -8.26 -10.59
C GLY A 164 7.60 -9.65 -9.94
N MET A 165 6.83 -9.86 -8.86
CA MET A 165 6.73 -11.15 -8.17
C MET A 165 5.45 -11.93 -8.52
N ILE A 166 4.59 -11.36 -9.38
CA ILE A 166 3.43 -12.09 -9.90
C ILE A 166 3.91 -13.01 -11.03
N THR A 167 3.52 -14.29 -10.97
CA THR A 167 3.86 -15.26 -12.01
C THR A 167 3.17 -14.91 -13.33
N GLY A 168 3.79 -15.23 -14.46
CA GLY A 168 3.17 -15.06 -15.78
C GLY A 168 1.78 -15.73 -15.87
N PRO A 169 1.65 -17.01 -15.50
CA PRO A 169 0.36 -17.71 -15.51
C PRO A 169 -0.73 -17.02 -14.69
N LEU A 170 -0.44 -16.53 -13.47
CA LEU A 170 -1.44 -15.83 -12.67
C LEU A 170 -1.80 -14.48 -13.29
N ARG A 171 -0.81 -13.72 -13.76
CA ARG A 171 -1.04 -12.39 -14.37
C ARG A 171 -1.93 -12.47 -15.61
N ASP A 172 -1.71 -13.46 -16.47
CA ASP A 172 -2.39 -13.56 -17.77
C ASP A 172 -3.89 -13.91 -17.64
N ARG A 173 -4.33 -14.31 -16.44
CA ARG A 173 -5.75 -14.57 -16.10
C ARG A 173 -6.52 -13.34 -15.62
N PHE A 174 -5.85 -12.20 -15.46
CA PHE A 174 -6.51 -10.93 -15.14
C PHE A 174 -6.91 -10.20 -16.42
N GLY A 175 -8.19 -9.90 -16.58
CA GLY A 175 -8.71 -9.14 -17.72
C GLY A 175 -8.32 -7.67 -17.68
N LEU A 176 -8.04 -7.12 -16.50
CA LEU A 176 -7.49 -5.79 -16.34
C LEU A 176 -6.32 -5.82 -15.34
N VAL A 177 -5.17 -5.31 -15.77
CA VAL A 177 -4.01 -5.09 -14.90
C VAL A 177 -3.75 -3.60 -14.83
N ALA A 178 -3.81 -3.03 -13.64
CA ALA A 178 -3.65 -1.60 -13.41
C ALA A 178 -2.57 -1.31 -12.38
N ARG A 179 -1.83 -0.23 -12.61
CA ARG A 179 -0.86 0.30 -11.67
C ARG A 179 -1.41 1.58 -11.05
N LEU A 180 -1.39 1.66 -9.73
CA LEU A 180 -1.64 2.88 -8.99
C LEU A 180 -0.31 3.60 -8.79
N ASP A 181 -0.26 4.85 -9.23
CA ASP A 181 0.88 5.72 -9.03
C ASP A 181 0.68 6.65 -7.84
N TYR A 182 1.77 7.26 -7.39
CA TYR A 182 1.72 8.28 -6.34
C TYR A 182 0.85 9.45 -6.78
N TYR A 183 0.13 10.01 -5.83
CA TYR A 183 -0.76 11.13 -6.03
C TYR A 183 0.04 12.42 -6.07
N THR A 184 -0.44 13.35 -6.88
CA THR A 184 0.06 14.74 -6.88
C THR A 184 -0.36 15.45 -5.60
N ASP A 185 0.33 16.53 -5.25
CA ASP A 185 0.00 17.33 -4.07
C ASP A 185 -1.42 17.91 -4.17
N ASP A 186 -1.85 18.35 -5.37
CA ASP A 186 -3.22 18.84 -5.61
C ASP A 186 -4.29 17.75 -5.36
N GLU A 187 -4.02 16.51 -5.81
CA GLU A 187 -4.92 15.39 -5.57
C GLU A 187 -4.98 15.02 -4.08
N LEU A 188 -3.84 15.09 -3.38
CA LEU A 188 -3.78 14.87 -1.94
C LEU A 188 -4.48 15.97 -1.16
N GLU A 189 -4.37 17.22 -1.57
CA GLU A 189 -5.11 18.34 -0.97
C GLU A 189 -6.61 18.10 -1.07
N ALA A 190 -7.12 17.71 -2.24
CA ALA A 190 -8.53 17.37 -2.41
C ALA A 190 -8.97 16.21 -1.50
N ILE A 191 -8.10 15.21 -1.29
CA ILE A 191 -8.37 14.11 -0.35
C ILE A 191 -8.42 14.63 1.10
N VAL A 192 -7.48 15.48 1.50
CA VAL A 192 -7.42 16.08 2.85
C VAL A 192 -8.66 16.93 3.11
N VAL A 193 -9.07 17.78 2.17
CA VAL A 193 -10.27 18.62 2.29
C VAL A 193 -11.53 17.76 2.43
N ARG A 194 -11.69 16.73 1.60
CA ARG A 194 -12.81 15.78 1.72
C ARG A 194 -12.82 15.10 3.08
N ALA A 195 -11.67 14.62 3.54
CA ALA A 195 -11.54 13.95 4.82
C ALA A 195 -11.86 14.89 6.00
N ALA A 196 -11.42 16.15 5.95
CA ALA A 196 -11.72 17.16 6.96
C ALA A 196 -13.23 17.42 7.05
N GLY A 197 -13.94 17.48 5.92
CA GLY A 197 -15.40 17.59 5.88
C GLY A 197 -16.11 16.40 6.55
N ILE A 198 -15.64 15.17 6.32
CA ILE A 198 -16.18 13.96 6.97
C ILE A 198 -15.92 13.98 8.49
N LEU A 199 -14.73 14.43 8.90
CA LEU A 199 -14.33 14.54 10.30
C LEU A 199 -14.92 15.78 11.00
N LYS A 200 -15.60 16.67 10.26
CA LYS A 200 -16.16 17.94 10.75
C LYS A 200 -15.10 18.84 11.37
N VAL A 201 -13.98 19.00 10.68
CA VAL A 201 -12.87 19.87 11.08
C VAL A 201 -12.77 21.05 10.13
N ASP A 202 -12.69 22.25 10.69
CA ASP A 202 -12.46 23.45 9.90
C ASP A 202 -11.00 23.50 9.43
N ILE A 203 -10.79 23.55 8.12
CA ILE A 203 -9.47 23.56 7.49
C ILE A 203 -9.40 24.66 6.43
N GLN A 204 -8.30 25.42 6.46
CA GLN A 204 -7.96 26.40 5.43
C GLN A 204 -7.20 25.72 4.28
N THR A 205 -7.30 26.27 3.08
CA THR A 205 -6.60 25.78 1.87
C THR A 205 -5.11 25.59 2.13
N GLU A 206 -4.44 26.57 2.74
CA GLU A 206 -3.02 26.52 3.03
C GLU A 206 -2.68 25.45 4.08
N GLY A 207 -3.60 25.17 5.01
CA GLY A 207 -3.46 24.09 5.99
C GLY A 207 -3.61 22.70 5.34
N ALA A 208 -4.54 22.54 4.40
CA ALA A 208 -4.71 21.32 3.63
C ALA A 208 -3.50 21.05 2.72
N TRP A 209 -3.03 22.08 2.02
CA TRP A 209 -1.83 22.04 1.19
C TRP A 209 -0.58 21.63 2.00
N GLU A 210 -0.43 22.18 3.20
CA GLU A 210 0.68 21.85 4.10
C GLU A 210 0.71 20.37 4.49
N ILE A 211 -0.47 19.78 4.73
CA ILE A 211 -0.59 18.34 4.99
C ILE A 211 -0.30 17.54 3.71
N ALA A 212 -0.89 17.94 2.58
CA ALA A 212 -0.78 17.26 1.30
C ALA A 212 0.68 17.12 0.84
N ARG A 213 1.44 18.23 0.79
CA ARG A 213 2.85 18.22 0.35
C ARG A 213 3.77 17.37 1.23
N ARG A 214 3.37 17.07 2.47
CA ARG A 214 4.10 16.20 3.41
C ARG A 214 3.55 14.77 3.47
N SER A 215 2.62 14.41 2.60
CA SER A 215 1.93 13.11 2.60
C SER A 215 2.56 12.07 1.69
N ARG A 216 3.73 12.36 1.10
CA ARG A 216 4.53 11.39 0.33
C ARG A 216 3.74 10.72 -0.82
N GLY A 217 2.92 11.50 -1.52
CA GLY A 217 2.08 10.99 -2.61
C GLY A 217 1.04 9.95 -2.20
N THR A 218 0.74 9.80 -0.89
CA THR A 218 0.00 8.65 -0.34
C THR A 218 -1.25 9.09 0.44
N PRO A 219 -2.47 8.74 -0.01
CA PRO A 219 -3.73 9.07 0.68
C PRO A 219 -3.81 8.58 2.12
N ARG A 220 -3.32 7.37 2.40
CA ARG A 220 -3.26 6.81 3.77
C ARG A 220 -2.45 7.72 4.71
N ILE A 221 -1.34 8.25 4.22
CA ILE A 221 -0.48 9.15 5.00
C ILE A 221 -1.18 10.49 5.19
N ALA A 222 -1.80 11.04 4.14
CA ALA A 222 -2.55 12.29 4.23
C ALA A 222 -3.67 12.25 5.28
N ASN A 223 -4.51 11.21 5.27
CA ASN A 223 -5.57 11.04 6.25
C ASN A 223 -5.02 10.89 7.68
N ARG A 224 -3.92 10.14 7.84
CA ARG A 224 -3.25 9.98 9.14
C ARG A 224 -2.68 11.30 9.66
N LEU A 225 -2.05 12.09 8.79
CA LEU A 225 -1.50 13.39 9.14
C LEU A 225 -2.61 14.38 9.48
N LEU A 226 -3.70 14.41 8.73
CA LEU A 226 -4.87 15.22 9.03
C LEU A 226 -5.43 14.93 10.43
N ARG A 227 -5.60 13.65 10.79
CA ARG A 227 -6.06 13.27 12.15
C ARG A 227 -5.14 13.81 13.24
N ARG A 228 -3.82 13.65 13.08
CA ARG A 228 -2.82 14.16 14.02
C ARG A 228 -2.86 15.69 14.14
N VAL A 229 -2.97 16.38 13.01
CA VAL A 229 -3.04 17.85 12.98
C VAL A 229 -4.36 18.35 13.58
N ARG A 230 -5.47 17.65 13.36
CA ARG A 230 -6.74 17.91 14.05
C ARG A 230 -6.58 17.80 15.56
N ASP A 231 -6.05 16.68 16.05
CA ASP A 231 -5.88 16.47 17.50
C ASP A 231 -4.98 17.57 18.10
N TYR A 232 -3.97 18.03 17.36
CA TYR A 232 -3.17 19.19 17.73
C TYR A 232 -3.98 20.50 17.76
N ALA A 233 -4.80 20.76 16.73
CA ALA A 233 -5.61 21.96 16.60
C ALA A 233 -6.67 22.07 17.72
N GLU A 234 -7.28 20.95 18.10
CA GLU A 234 -8.28 20.87 19.17
C GLU A 234 -7.66 21.09 20.56
N VAL A 235 -6.45 20.57 20.79
CA VAL A 235 -5.80 20.63 22.11
C VAL A 235 -4.96 21.91 22.30
N ARG A 236 -4.34 22.42 21.25
CA ARG A 236 -3.35 23.51 21.31
C ARG A 236 -3.68 24.71 20.43
N GLY A 237 -4.84 24.71 19.75
CA GLY A 237 -5.30 25.78 18.89
C GLY A 237 -6.75 26.16 19.19
N ASP A 238 -7.42 26.68 18.18
CA ASP A 238 -8.84 27.07 18.18
C ASP A 238 -9.73 26.04 17.47
N GLY A 239 -9.20 24.84 17.19
CA GLY A 239 -9.86 23.81 16.39
C GLY A 239 -9.73 24.00 14.86
N THR A 240 -9.21 25.13 14.38
CA THR A 240 -9.04 25.38 12.92
C THR A 240 -7.64 25.00 12.44
N ILE A 241 -7.58 24.25 11.34
CA ILE A 241 -6.32 23.89 10.68
C ILE A 241 -5.92 24.98 9.68
N SER A 242 -5.12 25.93 10.15
CA SER A 242 -4.37 26.88 9.32
C SER A 242 -3.01 26.31 8.89
N GLU A 243 -2.30 26.97 7.97
CA GLU A 243 -0.91 26.64 7.61
C GLU A 243 -0.01 26.55 8.86
N ALA A 244 -0.13 27.52 9.76
CA ALA A 244 0.68 27.59 10.97
C ALA A 244 0.35 26.46 11.95
N THR A 245 -0.94 26.10 12.07
CA THR A 245 -1.39 24.95 12.88
C THR A 245 -0.88 23.64 12.29
N ALA A 246 -0.98 23.46 10.96
CA ALA A 246 -0.48 22.28 10.26
C ALA A 246 1.03 22.11 10.44
N LYS A 247 1.83 23.15 10.18
CA LYS A 247 3.29 23.12 10.38
C LYS A 247 3.69 22.70 11.79
N ARG A 248 3.08 23.33 12.82
CA ARG A 248 3.40 23.02 14.21
C ARG A 248 2.94 21.61 14.61
N GLY A 249 1.77 21.18 14.16
CA GLY A 249 1.25 19.84 14.40
C GLY A 249 2.16 18.78 13.79
N LEU A 250 2.49 18.91 12.50
CA LEU A 250 3.35 17.99 11.77
C LEU A 250 4.74 17.91 12.40
N ALA A 251 5.35 19.04 12.74
CA ALA A 251 6.63 19.10 13.43
C ALA A 251 6.59 18.40 14.81
N LEU A 252 5.53 18.59 15.60
CA LEU A 252 5.35 17.93 16.90
C LEU A 252 5.31 16.40 16.75
N PHE A 253 4.63 15.91 15.71
CA PHE A 253 4.56 14.48 15.39
C PHE A 253 5.81 13.97 14.63
N GLY A 254 6.84 14.80 14.48
CA GLY A 254 8.12 14.43 13.91
C GLY A 254 8.10 14.25 12.40
N VAL A 255 7.23 14.98 11.69
CA VAL A 255 7.18 15.03 10.22
C VAL A 255 7.86 16.31 9.75
N ASP A 256 8.92 16.19 8.96
CA ASP A 256 9.66 17.36 8.46
C ASP A 256 9.05 17.95 7.17
N GLU A 257 9.72 18.94 6.58
CA GLU A 257 9.26 19.66 5.39
C GLU A 257 9.11 18.77 4.14
N LEU A 258 9.80 17.63 4.08
CA LEU A 258 9.70 16.67 2.97
C LEU A 258 8.71 15.53 3.28
N GLY A 259 8.03 15.58 4.43
CA GLY A 259 7.11 14.53 4.85
C GLY A 259 7.78 13.29 5.44
N LEU A 260 9.10 13.34 5.70
CA LEU A 260 9.81 12.23 6.33
C LEU A 260 9.47 12.18 7.82
N ASP A 261 9.21 10.98 8.32
CA ASP A 261 9.00 10.76 9.74
C ASP A 261 10.30 10.41 10.47
N LYS A 262 10.20 10.01 11.74
CA LYS A 262 11.35 9.68 12.57
C LYS A 262 12.12 8.47 12.03
N VAL A 263 11.43 7.48 11.47
CA VAL A 263 12.04 6.25 10.98
C VAL A 263 12.73 6.52 9.64
N ASP A 264 12.09 7.27 8.75
CA ASP A 264 12.72 7.74 7.50
C ASP A 264 14.08 8.43 7.78
N ARG A 265 14.08 9.42 8.69
CA ARG A 265 15.31 10.12 9.08
C ARG A 265 16.30 9.21 9.79
N ALA A 266 15.85 8.24 10.59
CA ALA A 266 16.73 7.26 11.23
C ALA A 266 17.42 6.36 10.20
N ILE A 267 16.71 5.93 9.14
CA ILE A 267 17.28 5.17 8.02
C ILE A 267 18.36 5.99 7.33
N LEU A 268 18.05 7.24 6.94
CA LEU A 268 19.02 8.12 6.30
C LEU A 268 20.24 8.36 7.21
N THR A 269 20.00 8.63 8.50
CA THR A 269 21.05 8.83 9.50
C THR A 269 21.92 7.58 9.64
N ALA A 270 21.33 6.39 9.71
CA ALA A 270 22.09 5.15 9.78
C ALA A 270 22.99 4.98 8.55
N ILE A 271 22.45 5.13 7.34
CA ILE A 271 23.22 4.97 6.10
C ILE A 271 24.34 6.03 6.00
N CYS A 272 24.04 7.31 6.25
CA CYS A 272 25.01 8.39 6.14
C CYS A 272 26.05 8.38 7.28
N HIS A 273 25.64 8.33 8.55
CA HIS A 273 26.57 8.43 9.68
C HIS A 273 27.19 7.10 10.09
N GLN A 274 26.41 6.04 10.21
CA GLN A 274 26.93 4.76 10.74
C GLN A 274 27.66 3.97 9.67
N PHE A 275 27.17 4.02 8.43
CA PHE A 275 27.72 3.25 7.31
C PHE A 275 28.44 4.10 6.26
N ASN A 276 28.70 5.39 6.57
CA ASN A 276 29.46 6.32 5.73
C ASN A 276 28.99 6.37 4.27
N GLY A 277 27.67 6.34 4.06
CA GLY A 277 27.02 6.33 2.76
C GLY A 277 26.75 4.95 2.14
N GLY A 278 27.18 3.87 2.79
CA GLY A 278 27.00 2.50 2.30
C GLY A 278 28.13 2.00 1.38
N PRO A 279 27.93 0.85 0.69
CA PRO A 279 26.72 0.04 0.64
C PRO A 279 26.45 -0.74 1.95
N VAL A 280 25.17 -0.83 2.36
CA VAL A 280 24.72 -1.58 3.55
C VAL A 280 23.52 -2.49 3.24
N GLY A 281 23.50 -3.70 3.80
CA GLY A 281 22.41 -4.67 3.58
C GLY A 281 21.09 -4.26 4.25
N LEU A 282 19.95 -4.73 3.70
CA LEU A 282 18.61 -4.45 4.25
C LEU A 282 18.50 -4.81 5.73
N SER A 283 18.93 -6.03 6.06
CA SER A 283 18.87 -6.57 7.42
C SER A 283 19.65 -5.70 8.41
N THR A 284 20.81 -5.21 7.99
CA THR A 284 21.63 -4.31 8.82
C THR A 284 20.95 -2.96 9.03
N VAL A 285 20.40 -2.35 7.98
CA VAL A 285 19.63 -1.09 8.12
C VAL A 285 18.43 -1.28 9.04
N ALA A 286 17.66 -2.35 8.84
CA ALA A 286 16.48 -2.68 9.62
C ALA A 286 16.81 -2.84 11.11
N ILE A 287 17.89 -3.57 11.44
CA ILE A 287 18.38 -3.72 12.82
C ILE A 287 18.79 -2.36 13.41
N SER A 288 19.49 -1.51 12.64
CA SER A 288 19.93 -0.18 13.12
C SER A 288 18.78 0.75 13.47
N VAL A 289 17.59 0.57 12.87
CA VAL A 289 16.41 1.41 13.12
C VAL A 289 15.31 0.70 13.93
N GLY A 290 15.52 -0.56 14.30
CA GLY A 290 14.58 -1.34 15.10
C GLY A 290 13.32 -1.78 14.34
N GLU A 291 13.41 -1.94 13.01
CA GLU A 291 12.30 -2.31 12.14
C GLU A 291 12.49 -3.71 11.52
N GLN A 292 11.42 -4.29 10.98
CA GLN A 292 11.52 -5.50 10.18
C GLN A 292 12.07 -5.17 8.78
N PRO A 293 12.89 -6.05 8.16
CA PRO A 293 13.39 -5.87 6.80
C PRO A 293 12.29 -5.53 5.79
N GLU A 294 11.17 -6.24 5.83
CA GLU A 294 10.03 -6.07 4.95
C GLU A 294 9.39 -4.69 5.13
N THR A 295 9.25 -4.22 6.38
CA THR A 295 8.74 -2.88 6.67
C THR A 295 9.63 -1.80 6.06
N VAL A 296 10.97 -1.91 6.22
CA VAL A 296 11.91 -0.97 5.61
C VAL A 296 11.77 -0.99 4.08
N GLU A 297 11.77 -2.18 3.48
CA GLU A 297 11.74 -2.38 2.04
C GLU A 297 10.44 -1.91 1.37
N ASP A 298 9.29 -2.21 1.97
CA ASP A 298 7.98 -2.00 1.36
C ASP A 298 7.32 -0.67 1.77
N MET A 299 7.62 -0.14 2.96
CA MET A 299 6.96 1.07 3.49
C MET A 299 7.82 2.34 3.37
N TYR A 300 9.13 2.25 3.63
CA TYR A 300 9.98 3.44 3.74
C TYR A 300 10.86 3.66 2.50
N GLU A 301 11.55 2.62 2.03
CA GLU A 301 12.45 2.71 0.87
C GLU A 301 11.81 3.27 -0.40
N PRO A 302 10.55 2.93 -0.77
CA PRO A 302 9.98 3.40 -2.04
C PRO A 302 9.98 4.92 -2.17
N PHE A 303 9.60 5.64 -1.10
CA PHE A 303 9.58 7.10 -1.11
C PHE A 303 11.00 7.68 -1.06
N LEU A 304 11.90 7.11 -0.24
CA LEU A 304 13.29 7.57 -0.15
C LEU A 304 14.06 7.39 -1.48
N ILE A 305 13.77 6.30 -2.22
CA ILE A 305 14.31 6.07 -3.56
C ILE A 305 13.72 7.07 -4.56
N GLN A 306 12.41 7.30 -4.51
CA GLN A 306 11.74 8.26 -5.39
C GLN A 306 12.25 9.69 -5.20
N GLN A 307 12.53 10.08 -3.95
CA GLN A 307 13.16 11.37 -3.61
C GLN A 307 14.67 11.42 -3.95
N GLY A 308 15.23 10.34 -4.50
CA GLY A 308 16.65 10.26 -4.85
C GLY A 308 17.57 10.36 -3.64
N MET A 309 17.10 9.98 -2.44
CA MET A 309 17.87 10.01 -1.20
C MET A 309 18.65 8.72 -0.97
N ILE A 310 18.12 7.58 -1.44
CA ILE A 310 18.81 6.30 -1.39
C ILE A 310 18.75 5.61 -2.75
N ALA A 311 19.70 4.73 -3.03
CA ALA A 311 19.66 3.82 -4.17
C ALA A 311 19.93 2.38 -3.75
N ARG A 312 19.31 1.42 -4.46
CA ARG A 312 19.60 -0.01 -4.31
C ARG A 312 20.71 -0.42 -5.26
N THR A 313 21.72 -1.09 -4.73
CA THR A 313 22.79 -1.73 -5.51
C THR A 313 22.83 -3.23 -5.19
N PRO A 314 23.47 -4.07 -6.02
CA PRO A 314 23.67 -5.49 -5.70
C PRO A 314 24.39 -5.73 -4.37
N ARG A 315 25.16 -4.74 -3.88
CA ARG A 315 25.91 -4.81 -2.63
C ARG A 315 25.15 -4.28 -1.41
N GLY A 316 23.99 -3.64 -1.62
CA GLY A 316 23.21 -2.99 -0.56
C GLY A 316 22.72 -1.58 -0.93
N ARG A 317 22.19 -0.87 0.06
CA ARG A 317 21.66 0.48 -0.04
C ARG A 317 22.79 1.49 0.07
N VAL A 318 22.75 2.53 -0.75
CA VAL A 318 23.69 3.66 -0.69
C VAL A 318 22.93 4.96 -0.51
N ALA A 319 23.50 5.89 0.26
CA ALA A 319 22.97 7.24 0.37
C ALA A 319 23.40 8.07 -0.83
N MET A 320 22.43 8.78 -1.40
CA MET A 320 22.61 9.68 -2.52
C MET A 320 22.82 11.12 -2.02
N PRO A 321 23.32 12.05 -2.86
CA PRO A 321 23.60 13.44 -2.43
C PRO A 321 22.43 14.14 -1.72
N ALA A 322 21.19 13.86 -2.12
CA ALA A 322 20.00 14.44 -1.50
C ALA A 322 19.83 14.05 -0.02
N ALA A 323 20.22 12.83 0.38
CA ALA A 323 20.17 12.40 1.77
C ALA A 323 21.16 13.19 2.65
N TRP A 324 22.39 13.37 2.17
CA TRP A 324 23.42 14.13 2.88
C TRP A 324 22.99 15.60 3.03
N ALA A 325 22.51 16.21 1.95
CA ALA A 325 22.01 17.58 1.97
C ALA A 325 20.84 17.75 2.95
N HIS A 326 19.89 16.81 2.95
CA HIS A 326 18.75 16.83 3.86
C HIS A 326 19.17 16.73 5.34
N LEU A 327 20.17 15.90 5.65
CA LEU A 327 20.72 15.77 7.01
C LEU A 327 21.67 16.93 7.41
N GLY A 328 21.94 17.88 6.51
CA GLY A 328 22.89 18.96 6.75
C GLY A 328 24.35 18.50 6.81
N LEU A 329 24.67 17.40 6.14
CA LEU A 329 25.99 16.78 6.13
C LEU A 329 26.75 17.10 4.84
N PRO A 330 28.10 17.16 4.88
CA PRO A 330 28.89 17.33 3.66
C PRO A 330 28.73 16.09 2.77
N VAL A 331 28.44 16.30 1.49
CA VAL A 331 28.40 15.22 0.50
C VAL A 331 29.82 14.67 0.34
N PRO A 332 30.06 13.37 0.56
CA PRO A 332 31.36 12.78 0.29
C PRO A 332 31.74 13.00 -1.18
N PRO A 333 33.01 13.30 -1.51
CA PRO A 333 33.44 13.36 -2.90
C PRO A 333 33.05 12.05 -3.60
N GLU A 334 32.58 12.15 -4.84
CA GLU A 334 32.30 10.96 -5.64
C GLU A 334 33.50 10.02 -5.53
N ARG A 335 33.26 8.78 -5.09
CA ARG A 335 34.27 7.74 -5.25
C ARG A 335 34.38 7.53 -6.76
N GLY A 336 35.27 8.30 -7.38
CA GLY A 336 35.65 8.14 -8.78
C GLY A 336 35.83 6.66 -9.02
N GLY A 337 35.19 6.17 -10.10
CA GLY A 337 35.30 4.77 -10.48
C GLY A 337 36.74 4.33 -10.33
N SER A 338 36.97 3.23 -9.62
CA SER A 338 38.26 2.56 -9.69
C SER A 338 38.62 2.49 -11.18
N PRO A 339 39.82 2.93 -11.61
CA PRO A 339 40.24 2.63 -12.96
C PRO A 339 40.05 1.13 -13.11
N SER A 340 39.34 0.76 -14.17
CA SER A 340 39.30 -0.62 -14.61
C SER A 340 40.73 -1.15 -14.56
N LEU A 341 40.94 -2.36 -14.05
CA LEU A 341 42.27 -3.00 -14.05
C LEU A 341 42.80 -3.26 -15.48
N PHE A 342 42.12 -2.71 -16.50
CA PHE A 342 42.40 -2.78 -17.93
C PHE A 342 42.49 -1.41 -18.61
N ASP A 343 42.67 -0.31 -17.87
CA ASP A 343 43.21 0.94 -18.44
C ASP A 343 44.71 1.05 -18.19
#